data_AF-A0A932CD43-F1
#
_entry.id   AF-A0A932CD43-F1
#
_cell.length_a   1.000
_cell.length_b   1.000
_cell.length_c   1.000
_cell.angle_alpha   90.00
_cell.angle_beta   90.00
_cell.angle_gamma   90.00
#
_symmetry.space_group_name_H-M   'P 1'
#
loop_
_entity.id
_entity.type
_entity.pdbx_description
1 polymer ?
#
loop_
_entity_poly.entity_id
_entity_poly.type
_entity_poly.pdbx_seq_one_letter_code
_entity_poly.pdbx_strand_id
1 'polypeptide(L)'
;MTVFVALILTIAAFAIIAYPFFRQRSRLVEADIDDQSQELLYKKDTALSMLKELEFDHQSGILTDEDFQELEDRYKKRAIAILKDIDSLGTAADMDAGIEDQITRLRQGRPTTAEEEIERRVGQLRKKKPASVAGEIEERVSNLRRPKGKFCPQCGAGHEPSDRFCSECGTKLNRGDK
;
A
#
# COMPACT_ATOMS: atom_id res chain seq x y z
N MET A 1 51.73 35.73 -27.58
CA MET A 1 51.12 36.12 -26.30
C MET A 1 49.84 36.91 -26.51
N THR A 2 49.87 38.09 -27.15
CA THR A 2 48.67 38.93 -27.39
C THR A 2 47.57 38.27 -28.23
N VAL A 3 47.94 37.55 -29.30
CA VAL A 3 46.97 36.83 -30.16
C VAL A 3 46.21 35.75 -29.40
N PHE A 4 46.89 35.01 -28.52
CA PHE A 4 46.26 34.00 -27.68
C PHE A 4 45.30 34.61 -26.66
N VAL A 5 45.68 35.73 -26.04
CA VAL A 5 44.81 36.47 -25.11
C VAL A 5 43.57 36.99 -25.83
N ALA A 6 43.71 37.54 -27.04
CA ALA A 6 42.59 38.01 -27.84
C ALA A 6 41.62 36.87 -28.23
N LEU A 7 42.15 35.70 -28.59
CA LEU A 7 41.35 34.51 -28.91
C LEU A 7 40.55 33.99 -27.70
N ILE A 8 41.19 33.92 -26.53
CA ILE A 8 40.52 33.46 -25.30
C ILE A 8 39.39 34.42 -24.92
N LEU A 9 39.62 35.74 -25.01
CA LEU A 9 38.61 36.73 -24.68
C LEU A 9 37.42 36.69 -25.64
N THR A 10 37.64 36.44 -26.93
CA THR A 10 36.55 36.30 -27.91
C THR A 10 35.74 35.04 -27.67
N ILE A 11 36.39 33.91 -27.39
CA ILE A 11 35.68 32.66 -27.04
C ILE A 11 34.90 32.83 -25.74
N ALA A 12 35.47 33.46 -24.71
CA ALA A 12 34.81 33.71 -23.44
C ALA A 12 33.59 34.64 -23.61
N ALA A 13 33.72 35.72 -24.38
CA ALA A 13 32.60 36.61 -24.69
C ALA A 13 31.48 35.86 -25.43
N PHE A 14 31.84 35.04 -26.43
CA PHE A 14 30.87 34.24 -27.16
C PHE A 14 30.17 33.20 -26.27
N ALA A 15 30.93 32.53 -25.39
CA ALA A 15 30.38 31.58 -24.42
C ALA A 15 29.44 32.26 -23.43
N ILE A 16 29.78 33.45 -22.92
CA ILE A 16 28.94 34.23 -22.01
C ILE A 16 27.62 34.65 -22.69
N ILE A 17 27.64 34.98 -23.98
CA ILE A 17 26.46 35.36 -24.75
C ILE A 17 25.63 34.13 -25.17
N ALA A 18 26.26 33.01 -25.49
CA ALA A 18 25.57 31.77 -25.89
C ALA A 18 24.99 31.00 -24.68
N TYR A 19 25.61 31.11 -23.50
CA TYR A 19 25.17 30.48 -22.26
C TYR A 19 23.71 30.81 -21.86
N PRO A 20 23.24 32.08 -21.85
CA PRO A 20 21.86 32.40 -21.52
C PRO A 20 20.87 31.79 -22.53
N PHE A 21 21.24 31.70 -23.81
CA PHE A 21 20.38 31.09 -24.82
C PHE A 21 20.20 29.58 -24.59
N PHE A 22 21.30 28.87 -24.28
CA PHE A 22 21.24 27.45 -23.94
C PHE A 22 20.50 27.20 -22.62
N ARG A 23 20.72 28.04 -21.61
CA ARG A 23 20.06 27.97 -20.30
C ARG A 23 18.57 28.33 -20.35
N GLN A 24 18.16 29.21 -21.27
CA GLN A 24 16.76 29.54 -21.48
C GLN A 24 16.02 28.40 -22.18
N ARG A 25 16.65 27.74 -23.15
CA ARG A 25 16.07 26.57 -23.81
C ARG A 25 15.86 25.41 -22.84
N SER A 26 16.80 25.14 -21.93
CA SER A 26 16.62 24.12 -20.90
C SER A 26 15.52 24.47 -19.89
N ARG A 27 15.38 25.74 -19.48
CA ARG A 27 14.29 26.17 -18.60
C ARG A 27 12.90 26.03 -19.23
N LEU A 28 12.76 26.28 -20.53
CA LEU A 28 11.49 26.13 -21.23
C LEU A 28 11.06 24.66 -21.30
N VAL A 29 12.01 23.75 -21.54
CA VAL A 29 11.75 22.30 -21.52
C VAL A 29 11.38 21.83 -20.11
N GLU A 30 12.11 22.29 -19.08
CA GLU A 30 11.80 21.94 -17.68
C GLU A 30 10.41 22.44 -17.27
N ALA A 31 10.03 23.65 -17.66
CA ALA A 31 8.72 24.22 -17.37
C ALA A 31 7.57 23.46 -18.09
N ASP A 32 7.80 23.02 -19.33
CA ASP A 32 6.83 22.22 -20.10
C ASP A 32 6.63 20.82 -19.49
N ILE A 33 7.71 20.19 -19.01
CA ILE A 33 7.66 18.89 -18.30
C ILE A 33 6.92 19.03 -16.96
N ASP A 34 7.19 20.10 -16.20
CA ASP A 34 6.48 20.38 -14.94
C ASP A 34 4.98 20.60 -15.20
N ASP A 35 4.61 21.39 -16.21
CA ASP A 35 3.21 21.64 -16.58
C ASP A 35 2.48 20.35 -16.99
N GLN A 36 3.09 19.51 -17.83
CA GLN A 36 2.55 18.19 -18.17
C GLN A 36 2.39 17.28 -16.96
N SER A 37 3.37 17.30 -16.05
CA SER A 37 3.34 16.49 -14.82
C SER A 37 2.19 16.93 -13.91
N GLN A 38 2.00 18.23 -13.72
CA GLN A 38 0.88 18.79 -12.95
C GLN A 38 -0.47 18.45 -13.60
N GLU A 39 -0.58 18.54 -14.92
CA GLU A 39 -1.81 18.20 -15.65
C GLU A 39 -2.20 16.73 -15.42
N LEU A 40 -1.23 15.82 -15.46
CA LEU A 40 -1.50 14.40 -15.21
C LEU A 40 -1.85 14.11 -13.76
N LEU A 41 -1.20 14.77 -12.80
CA LEU A 41 -1.55 14.65 -11.38
C LEU A 41 -2.99 15.10 -11.13
N TYR A 42 -3.41 16.20 -11.77
CA TYR A 42 -4.79 16.67 -11.71
C TYR A 42 -5.78 15.67 -12.32
N LYS A 43 -5.44 15.09 -13.48
CA LYS A 43 -6.25 14.03 -14.12
C LYS A 43 -6.38 12.80 -13.21
N LYS A 44 -5.30 12.40 -12.54
CA LYS A 44 -5.29 11.28 -11.58
C LYS A 44 -6.23 11.55 -10.41
N ASP A 45 -6.12 12.71 -9.77
CA ASP A 45 -6.96 13.07 -8.63
C ASP A 45 -8.44 13.11 -9.01
N THR A 46 -8.75 13.61 -10.21
CA THR A 46 -10.12 13.62 -10.77
C THR A 46 -10.65 12.21 -11.05
N ALA A 47 -9.83 11.33 -11.64
CA ALA A 47 -10.26 9.95 -11.90
C ALA A 47 -10.52 9.17 -10.60
N LEU A 48 -9.70 9.39 -9.57
CA LEU A 48 -9.87 8.78 -8.26
C LEU A 48 -11.09 9.33 -7.52
N SER A 49 -11.38 10.63 -7.63
CA SER A 49 -12.58 11.20 -7.01
C SER A 49 -13.85 10.64 -7.65
N MET A 50 -13.88 10.47 -8.97
CA MET A 50 -15.02 9.84 -9.67
C MET A 50 -15.25 8.40 -9.23
N LEU A 51 -14.18 7.61 -9.06
CA LEU A 51 -14.27 6.24 -8.53
C LEU A 51 -14.85 6.23 -7.11
N LYS A 52 -14.44 7.19 -6.27
CA LYS A 52 -14.94 7.33 -4.91
C LYS A 52 -16.41 7.75 -4.85
N GLU A 53 -16.83 8.65 -5.72
CA GLU A 53 -18.24 9.03 -5.86
C GLU A 53 -19.09 7.85 -6.31
N LEU A 54 -18.61 7.07 -7.29
CA LEU A 54 -19.29 5.86 -7.76
C LEU A 54 -19.48 4.82 -6.63
N GLU A 55 -18.45 4.61 -5.81
CA GLU A 55 -18.53 3.72 -4.64
C GLU A 55 -19.53 4.24 -3.60
N PHE A 56 -19.59 5.55 -3.40
CA PHE A 56 -20.58 6.16 -2.51
C PHE A 56 -22.02 6.00 -3.03
N ASP A 57 -22.24 6.17 -4.34
CA ASP A 57 -23.55 5.98 -4.98
C ASP A 57 -24.04 4.53 -4.86
N HIS A 58 -23.11 3.57 -4.94
CA HIS A 58 -23.40 2.16 -4.67
C HIS A 58 -23.75 1.91 -3.21
N GLN A 59 -22.95 2.41 -2.26
CA GLN A 59 -23.20 2.25 -0.82
C GLN A 59 -24.52 2.90 -0.37
N SER A 60 -24.91 4.00 -1.02
CA SER A 60 -26.18 4.69 -0.76
C SER A 60 -27.39 4.02 -1.42
N GLY A 61 -27.16 2.97 -2.23
CA GLY A 61 -28.21 2.19 -2.89
C GLY A 61 -28.82 2.87 -4.12
N ILE A 62 -28.16 3.89 -4.67
CA ILE A 62 -28.56 4.57 -5.91
C ILE A 62 -28.29 3.67 -7.12
N LEU A 63 -27.21 2.89 -7.06
CA LEU A 63 -26.77 1.98 -8.12
C LEU A 63 -26.98 0.51 -7.71
N THR A 64 -27.35 -0.32 -8.69
CA THR A 64 -27.38 -1.77 -8.51
C THR A 64 -25.96 -2.35 -8.58
N ASP A 65 -25.75 -3.56 -8.04
CA ASP A 65 -24.45 -4.24 -8.07
C ASP A 65 -23.94 -4.45 -9.50
N GLU A 66 -24.84 -4.78 -10.44
CA GLU A 66 -24.50 -5.02 -11.85
C GLU A 66 -24.06 -3.73 -12.56
N ASP A 67 -24.80 -2.63 -12.36
CA ASP A 67 -24.47 -1.32 -12.93
C ASP A 67 -23.17 -0.77 -12.34
N PHE A 68 -22.97 -0.95 -11.03
CA PHE A 68 -21.74 -0.55 -10.36
C PHE A 68 -20.52 -1.26 -10.95
N GLN A 69 -20.57 -2.60 -11.10
CA GLN A 69 -19.44 -3.36 -11.65
C GLN A 69 -19.06 -2.93 -13.06
N GLU A 70 -20.04 -2.69 -13.95
CA GLU A 70 -19.74 -2.24 -15.32
C GLU A 70 -19.07 -0.85 -15.34
N LEU A 71 -19.61 0.09 -14.57
CA LEU A 71 -19.08 1.44 -14.48
C LEU A 71 -17.70 1.46 -13.82
N GLU A 72 -17.54 0.74 -12.72
CA GLU A 72 -16.30 0.66 -11.96
C GLU A 72 -15.15 0.16 -12.84
N ASP A 73 -15.37 -0.92 -13.61
CA ASP A 73 -14.37 -1.46 -14.54
C ASP A 73 -13.94 -0.44 -15.59
N ARG A 74 -14.88 0.34 -16.12
CA ARG A 74 -14.59 1.39 -17.11
C ARG A 74 -13.74 2.50 -16.49
N TYR A 75 -14.11 2.99 -15.31
CA TYR A 75 -13.37 4.08 -14.64
C TYR A 75 -12.00 3.61 -14.16
N LYS A 76 -11.88 2.40 -13.62
CA LYS A 76 -10.59 1.78 -13.27
C LYS A 76 -9.65 1.69 -14.47
N LYS A 77 -10.12 1.22 -15.63
CA LYS A 77 -9.31 1.17 -16.85
C LYS A 77 -8.76 2.54 -17.26
N ARG A 78 -9.56 3.60 -17.15
CA ARG A 78 -9.11 4.98 -17.41
C ARG A 78 -8.08 5.45 -16.38
N ALA A 79 -8.31 5.20 -15.09
CA ALA A 79 -7.38 5.57 -14.02
C ALA A 79 -6.01 4.88 -14.19
N ILE A 80 -6.01 3.59 -14.54
CA ILE A 80 -4.78 2.83 -14.83
C ILE A 80 -4.02 3.43 -16.01
N ALA A 81 -4.71 3.87 -17.06
CA ALA A 81 -4.06 4.51 -18.21
C ALA A 81 -3.33 5.79 -17.80
N ILE A 82 -3.98 6.65 -17.02
CA ILE A 82 -3.39 7.90 -16.51
C ILE A 82 -2.18 7.62 -15.60
N LEU A 83 -2.29 6.63 -14.71
CA LEU A 83 -1.18 6.24 -13.84
C LEU A 83 0.03 5.75 -14.65
N LYS A 84 -0.21 4.98 -15.71
CA LYS A 84 0.85 4.53 -16.61
C LYS A 84 1.51 5.69 -17.35
N ASP A 85 0.74 6.69 -17.76
CA ASP A 85 1.28 7.90 -18.39
C ASP A 85 2.16 8.68 -17.41
N ILE A 86 1.75 8.79 -16.13
CA ILE A 86 2.56 9.39 -15.06
C ILE A 86 3.87 8.61 -14.85
N ASP A 87 3.80 7.28 -14.77
CA ASP A 87 4.99 6.42 -14.61
C ASP A 87 5.94 6.50 -15.82
N SER A 88 5.45 6.93 -16.99
CA SER A 88 6.25 7.11 -18.19
C SER A 88 6.89 8.50 -18.31
N LEU A 89 6.27 9.54 -17.73
CA LEU A 89 6.74 10.92 -17.73
C LEU A 89 7.62 11.23 -16.53
N GLY A 90 7.25 10.72 -15.36
CA GLY A 90 8.19 10.56 -14.27
C GLY A 90 9.17 9.48 -14.69
N THR A 91 10.43 9.83 -14.88
CA THR A 91 11.54 8.87 -15.01
C THR A 91 11.72 8.11 -13.68
N ALA A 92 10.73 7.29 -13.31
CA ALA A 92 10.84 6.29 -12.26
C ALA A 92 12.02 5.37 -12.56
N ALA A 93 12.31 5.10 -13.84
CA ALA A 93 13.52 4.38 -14.24
C ALA A 93 14.84 5.05 -13.81
N ASP A 94 14.94 6.39 -13.78
CA ASP A 94 16.16 7.10 -13.37
C ASP A 94 16.22 7.31 -11.85
N MET A 95 15.08 7.56 -11.20
CA MET A 95 14.99 7.69 -9.74
C MET A 95 15.11 6.34 -9.02
N ASP A 96 14.49 5.28 -9.54
CA ASP A 96 14.61 3.91 -9.02
C ASP A 96 16.04 3.39 -9.20
N ALA A 97 16.71 3.67 -10.32
CA ALA A 97 18.11 3.31 -10.51
C ALA A 97 19.03 3.99 -9.48
N GLY A 98 18.78 5.26 -9.16
CA GLY A 98 19.52 5.99 -8.11
C GLY A 98 19.24 5.45 -6.70
N ILE A 99 18.00 5.08 -6.41
CA ILE A 99 17.59 4.49 -5.13
C ILE A 99 18.16 3.07 -4.96
N GLU A 100 18.13 2.24 -6.00
CA GLU A 100 18.69 0.88 -5.99
C GLU A 100 20.20 0.86 -5.78
N ASP A 101 20.94 1.79 -6.42
CA ASP A 101 22.37 1.96 -6.18
C ASP A 101 22.64 2.38 -4.73
N GLN A 102 21.84 3.32 -4.20
CA GLN A 102 21.96 3.76 -2.80
C GLN A 102 21.66 2.63 -1.80
N ILE A 103 20.64 1.82 -2.04
CA ILE A 103 20.31 0.63 -1.22
C ILE A 103 21.45 -0.39 -1.27
N THR A 104 22.02 -0.63 -2.45
CA THR A 104 23.11 -1.59 -2.62
C THR A 104 24.35 -1.18 -1.83
N ARG A 105 24.73 0.11 -1.87
CA ARG A 105 25.83 0.66 -1.07
C ARG A 105 25.58 0.52 0.43
N LEU A 106 24.36 0.79 0.89
CA LEU A 106 23.99 0.64 2.31
C LEU A 106 24.02 -0.83 2.77
N ARG A 107 23.66 -1.78 1.89
CA ARG A 107 23.72 -3.22 2.17
C ARG A 107 25.15 -3.74 2.19
N GLN A 108 26.00 -3.30 1.27
CA GLN A 108 27.43 -3.68 1.24
C GLN A 108 28.21 -3.17 2.46
N GLY A 109 27.78 -2.06 3.05
CA GLY A 109 28.37 -1.53 4.29
C GLY A 109 27.90 -2.23 5.58
N ARG A 110 26.95 -3.18 5.52
CA ARG A 110 26.47 -3.91 6.69
C ARG A 110 27.40 -5.12 6.94
N PRO A 111 28.20 -5.12 8.02
CA PRO A 111 29.10 -6.24 8.28
C PRO A 111 28.28 -7.51 8.54
N THR A 112 28.70 -8.62 7.91
CA THR A 112 28.14 -9.99 8.01
C THR A 112 27.96 -10.46 9.46
N THR A 113 28.69 -9.86 10.40
CA THR A 113 28.58 -10.10 11.85
C THR A 113 27.20 -9.76 12.41
N ALA A 114 26.50 -8.79 11.83
CA ALA A 114 25.15 -8.41 12.28
C ALA A 114 24.11 -9.49 11.92
N GLU A 115 24.25 -10.09 10.74
CA GLU A 115 23.39 -11.19 10.29
C GLU A 115 23.64 -12.45 11.12
N GLU A 116 24.91 -12.79 11.35
CA GLU A 116 25.29 -13.90 12.24
C GLU A 116 24.84 -13.70 13.70
N GLU A 117 24.88 -12.46 14.21
CA GLU A 117 24.39 -12.14 15.56
C GLU A 117 22.87 -12.28 15.66
N ILE A 118 22.13 -11.85 14.63
CA ILE A 118 20.67 -11.99 14.54
C ILE A 118 20.30 -13.48 14.51
N GLU A 119 20.93 -14.29 13.65
CA GLU A 119 20.69 -15.73 13.58
C GLU A 119 20.99 -16.43 14.92
N ARG A 120 22.08 -16.05 15.57
CA ARG A 120 22.44 -16.56 16.90
C ARG A 120 21.38 -16.21 17.95
N ARG A 121 20.89 -14.96 17.96
CA ARG A 121 19.82 -14.51 18.88
C ARG A 121 18.51 -15.23 18.61
N VAL A 122 18.11 -15.38 17.35
CA VAL A 122 16.88 -16.11 16.97
C VAL A 122 16.98 -17.58 17.39
N GLY A 123 18.14 -18.22 17.19
CA GLY A 123 18.40 -19.59 17.64
C GLY A 123 18.29 -19.75 19.16
N GLN A 124 18.79 -18.79 19.94
CA GLN A 124 18.65 -18.78 21.40
C GLN A 124 17.20 -18.62 21.85
N LEU A 125 16.43 -17.74 21.20
CA LEU A 125 15.01 -17.54 21.50
C LEU A 125 14.18 -18.80 21.21
N ARG A 126 14.44 -19.48 20.08
CA ARG A 126 13.79 -20.77 19.75
C ARG A 126 14.08 -21.86 20.78
N LYS A 127 15.31 -21.93 21.30
CA LYS A 127 15.68 -22.89 22.36
C LYS A 127 15.02 -22.57 23.72
N LYS A 128 14.76 -21.30 24.01
CA LYS A 128 14.15 -20.86 25.28
C LYS A 128 12.64 -21.09 25.38
N LYS A 129 11.90 -21.35 24.29
CA LYS A 129 10.47 -21.73 24.37
C LYS A 129 9.97 -22.43 23.09
N PRO A 130 9.48 -23.67 23.22
CA PRO A 130 8.08 -23.90 22.88
C PRO A 130 7.31 -24.81 23.86
N ALA A 131 7.93 -25.30 24.95
CA ALA A 131 7.28 -26.28 25.81
C ALA A 131 6.20 -25.69 26.74
N SER A 132 6.34 -24.44 27.22
CA SER A 132 5.41 -23.90 28.23
C SER A 132 4.28 -23.02 27.68
N VAL A 133 4.40 -22.45 26.48
CA VAL A 133 3.32 -21.62 25.89
C VAL A 133 2.29 -22.49 25.19
N ALA A 134 2.73 -23.54 24.49
CA ALA A 134 1.83 -24.44 23.79
C ALA A 134 0.89 -25.16 24.77
N GLY A 135 1.44 -25.68 25.88
CA GLY A 135 0.63 -26.33 26.92
C GLY A 135 -0.35 -25.38 27.63
N GLU A 136 0.09 -24.16 27.95
CA GLU A 136 -0.77 -23.16 28.60
C GLU A 136 -1.90 -22.67 27.69
N ILE A 137 -1.64 -22.56 26.38
CA ILE A 137 -2.68 -22.24 25.38
C ILE A 137 -3.64 -23.42 25.19
N GLU A 138 -3.14 -24.65 25.07
CA GLU A 138 -3.99 -25.84 24.94
C GLU A 138 -4.92 -26.01 26.14
N GLU A 139 -4.40 -25.82 27.36
CA GLU A 139 -5.21 -25.87 28.58
C GLU A 139 -6.28 -24.77 28.58
N ARG A 140 -5.91 -23.53 28.23
CA ARG A 140 -6.85 -22.39 28.21
C ARG A 140 -7.93 -22.54 27.14
N VAL A 141 -7.59 -23.04 25.95
CA VAL A 141 -8.55 -23.36 24.88
C VAL A 141 -9.45 -24.52 25.29
N SER A 142 -8.92 -25.56 25.96
CA SER A 142 -9.71 -26.67 26.45
C SER A 142 -10.77 -26.21 27.48
N ASN A 143 -10.40 -25.30 28.37
CA ASN A 143 -11.32 -24.72 29.35
C ASN A 143 -12.40 -23.84 28.70
N LEU A 144 -12.08 -23.12 27.62
CA LEU A 144 -13.05 -22.35 26.84
C LEU A 144 -14.01 -23.24 26.03
N ARG A 145 -13.54 -24.40 25.56
CA ARG A 145 -14.35 -25.37 24.80
C ARG A 145 -15.24 -26.27 25.66
N ARG A 146 -15.09 -26.27 27.00
CA ARG A 146 -15.99 -27.01 27.89
C ARG A 146 -17.40 -26.42 27.78
N PRO A 147 -18.41 -27.18 27.31
CA PRO A 147 -19.75 -26.65 27.13
C PRO A 147 -20.38 -26.36 28.50
N LYS A 148 -20.57 -25.08 28.82
CA LYS A 148 -21.41 -24.61 29.92
C LYS A 148 -22.82 -24.36 29.39
N GLY A 149 -23.60 -25.43 29.24
CA GLY A 149 -25.00 -25.32 28.82
C GLY A 149 -25.32 -26.08 27.53
N LYS A 150 -26.60 -26.03 27.13
CA LYS A 150 -27.10 -26.59 25.88
C LYS A 150 -27.20 -25.47 24.84
N PHE A 151 -27.18 -25.79 23.55
CA PHE A 151 -27.30 -24.80 22.48
C PHE A 151 -28.69 -24.87 21.86
N CYS A 152 -29.23 -23.71 21.48
CA CYS A 152 -30.51 -23.60 20.80
C CYS A 152 -30.41 -24.27 19.42
N PRO A 153 -31.32 -25.18 19.05
CA PRO A 153 -31.25 -25.88 17.77
C PRO A 153 -31.62 -25.01 16.55
N GLN A 154 -32.16 -23.80 16.78
CA GLN A 154 -32.55 -22.90 15.68
C GLN A 154 -31.49 -21.82 15.40
N CYS A 155 -30.96 -21.15 16.42
CA CYS A 155 -30.00 -20.04 16.22
C CYS A 155 -28.58 -20.32 16.74
N GLY A 156 -28.36 -21.45 17.44
CA GLY A 156 -27.05 -21.81 17.99
C GLY A 156 -26.63 -21.06 19.26
N ALA A 157 -27.45 -20.16 19.80
CA ALA A 157 -27.15 -19.47 21.06
C ALA A 157 -27.10 -20.45 22.23
N GLY A 158 -26.15 -20.26 23.16
CA GLY A 158 -26.10 -21.01 24.41
C GLY A 158 -27.29 -20.66 25.30
N HIS A 159 -27.88 -21.65 25.95
CA HIS A 159 -28.99 -21.46 26.90
C HIS A 159 -28.81 -22.34 28.13
N GLU A 160 -29.45 -21.94 29.23
CA GLU A 160 -29.43 -22.69 30.47
C GLU A 160 -30.45 -23.84 30.41
N PRO A 161 -30.22 -24.99 31.07
CA PRO A 161 -31.14 -26.13 31.00
C PRO A 161 -32.56 -25.83 31.51
N SER A 162 -32.74 -24.79 32.32
CA SER A 162 -34.03 -24.33 32.85
C SER A 162 -34.85 -23.48 31.88
N ASP A 163 -34.24 -22.96 30.81
CA ASP A 163 -34.88 -22.04 29.88
C ASP A 163 -35.96 -22.77 29.06
N ARG A 164 -37.17 -22.19 29.03
CA ARG A 164 -38.29 -22.73 28.24
C ARG A 164 -38.29 -22.23 26.79
N PHE A 165 -37.69 -21.06 26.57
CA PHE A 165 -37.59 -20.39 25.28
C PHE A 165 -36.19 -19.77 25.16
N CYS A 166 -35.66 -19.69 23.95
CA CYS A 166 -34.38 -19.04 23.69
C CYS A 166 -34.51 -17.51 23.85
N SER A 167 -33.62 -16.89 24.61
CA SER A 167 -33.58 -15.43 24.82
C SER A 167 -33.23 -14.63 23.56
N GLU A 168 -32.53 -15.25 22.59
CA GLU A 168 -32.08 -14.59 21.37
C GLU A 168 -33.09 -14.67 20.22
N CYS A 169 -33.75 -15.83 20.03
CA CYS A 169 -34.63 -16.06 18.87
C CYS A 169 -36.08 -16.45 19.22
N GLY A 170 -36.41 -16.61 20.49
CA GLY A 170 -37.76 -16.94 20.96
C GLY A 170 -38.20 -18.39 20.76
N THR A 171 -37.37 -19.24 20.15
CA THR A 171 -37.70 -20.65 19.89
C THR A 171 -37.89 -21.44 21.17
N LYS A 172 -38.94 -22.26 21.21
CA LYS A 172 -39.19 -23.15 22.35
C LYS A 172 -38.09 -24.19 22.46
N LEU A 173 -37.48 -24.27 23.64
CA LEU A 173 -36.41 -25.21 23.93
C LEU A 173 -37.04 -26.48 24.51
N ASN A 174 -36.72 -27.63 23.91
CA ASN A 174 -37.19 -28.91 24.45
C ASN A 174 -36.45 -29.19 25.75
N ARG A 175 -37.20 -29.20 26.87
CA ARG A 175 -36.71 -29.72 28.15
C ARG A 175 -36.37 -31.20 27.94
N GLY A 176 -35.13 -31.49 27.59
CA GLY A 176 -34.67 -32.85 27.40
C GLY A 176 -34.78 -33.61 28.71
N ASP A 177 -35.64 -34.63 28.69
CA ASP A 177 -35.96 -35.61 29.73
C ASP A 177 -34.74 -36.32 30.32
N LYS A 178 -34.78 -36.48 31.65
CA LYS A 178 -33.91 -37.25 32.57
C LYS A 178 -32.52 -36.70 32.87
#